data_AF-A0A8S3WNV5-F1
#
_entry.id   AF-A0A8S3WNV5-F1
#
_cell.length_a   1.000
_cell.length_b   1.000
_cell.length_c   1.000
_cell.angle_alpha   90.00
_cell.angle_beta   90.00
_cell.angle_gamma   90.00
#
_symmetry.space_group_name_H-M   'P 1'
#
loop_
_entity.id
_entity.type
_entity.pdbx_description
1 polymer ?
#
loop_
_entity_poly.entity_id
_entity_poly.type
_entity_poly.pdbx_seq_one_letter_code
_entity_poly.pdbx_strand_id
1 'polypeptide(L)'
;MPVEYAALFRHCLTSGYLLWKEEFYKQVDGVAMGSPVSPIVADIFMEDFEEKALLTSPINPKFYKRYVDDTFTIIPLDKVTAFFFANQW
;
A
#
# COMPACT_ATOMS: atom_id res chain seq x y z
N MET A 1 -9.04 -16.05 -10.01
CA MET A 1 -10.24 -15.50 -9.34
C MET A 1 -11.38 -15.52 -10.35
N PRO A 2 -12.60 -15.99 -10.00
CA PRO A 2 -13.75 -15.89 -10.89
C PRO A 2 -14.01 -14.44 -11.32
N VAL A 3 -14.42 -14.25 -12.57
CA VAL A 3 -14.51 -12.92 -13.23
C VAL A 3 -15.52 -12.02 -12.53
N GLU A 4 -16.55 -12.63 -11.95
CA GLU A 4 -17.63 -11.98 -11.22
C GLU A 4 -17.09 -11.25 -9.98
N TYR A 5 -16.15 -11.85 -9.25
CA TYR A 5 -15.54 -11.21 -8.09
C TYR A 5 -14.68 -10.02 -8.50
N ALA A 6 -13.95 -10.11 -9.62
CA ALA A 6 -13.16 -8.99 -10.13
C ALA A 6 -14.05 -7.79 -10.51
N ALA A 7 -15.25 -8.04 -11.05
CA ALA A 7 -16.23 -7.01 -11.31
C ALA A 7 -16.75 -6.35 -10.02
N LEU A 8 -17.04 -7.15 -8.99
CA LEU A 8 -17.46 -6.65 -7.68
C LEU A 8 -16.35 -5.83 -6.99
N PHE A 9 -15.11 -6.31 -6.98
CA PHE A 9 -13.95 -5.57 -6.46
C PHE A 9 -13.79 -4.22 -7.16
N ARG A 10 -13.87 -4.21 -8.49
CA ARG A 10 -13.82 -2.96 -9.27
C ARG A 10 -14.94 -2.00 -8.86
N HIS A 11 -16.15 -2.50 -8.66
CA HIS A 11 -17.26 -1.66 -8.23
C HIS A 11 -17.02 -1.07 -6.82
N CYS A 12 -16.61 -1.89 -5.85
CA CYS A 12 -16.32 -1.45 -4.48
C CYS A 12 -15.17 -0.43 -4.41
N LEU A 13 -14.13 -0.60 -5.22
CA LEU A 13 -12.96 0.28 -5.23
C LEU A 13 -13.20 1.61 -5.97
N THR A 14 -14.17 1.66 -6.90
CA THR A 14 -14.48 2.87 -7.68
C THR A 14 -15.65 3.69 -7.12
N SER A 15 -16.35 3.14 -6.13
CA SER A 15 -17.51 3.76 -5.47
C SER A 15 -17.18 4.33 -4.09
N GLY A 16 -15.96 4.84 -3.92
CA GLY A 16 -15.50 5.48 -2.68
C GLY A 16 -16.08 6.88 -2.49
N TYR A 17 -17.36 6.97 -2.10
CA TYR A 17 -18.01 8.23 -1.76
C TYR A 17 -17.91 8.50 -0.26
N LEU A 18 -17.63 9.76 0.09
CA LEU A 18 -17.59 10.23 1.47
C LEU A 18 -18.52 11.44 1.63
N LEU A 19 -19.18 11.51 2.78
CA LEU A 19 -20.04 12.63 3.16
C LEU A 19 -19.25 13.56 4.07
N TRP A 20 -19.14 14.83 3.70
CA TRP A 20 -18.48 15.85 4.49
C TRP A 20 -19.27 17.15 4.43
N LYS A 21 -19.66 17.71 5.59
CA LYS A 21 -20.49 18.92 5.68
C LYS A 21 -21.72 18.88 4.76
N GLU A 22 -22.44 17.77 4.80
CA GLU A 22 -23.67 17.51 4.01
C GLU A 22 -23.45 17.42 2.49
N GLU A 23 -22.20 17.50 2.03
CA GLU A 23 -21.83 17.37 0.61
C GLU A 23 -21.16 16.03 0.34
N PHE A 24 -21.46 15.43 -0.82
CA PHE A 24 -20.84 14.18 -1.27
C PHE A 24 -19.58 14.44 -2.07
N TYR A 25 -18.51 13.77 -1.69
CA TYR A 25 -17.24 13.77 -2.41
C TYR A 25 -16.90 12.36 -2.88
N LYS A 26 -16.25 12.29 -4.04
CA LYS A 26 -15.70 11.04 -4.55
C LYS A 26 -14.20 11.04 -4.30
N GLN A 27 -13.68 9.97 -3.70
CA GLN A 27 -12.25 9.76 -3.62
C GLN A 27 -11.71 9.44 -5.02
N VAL A 28 -10.74 10.23 -5.46
CA VAL A 28 -10.14 10.15 -6.80
C VAL A 28 -8.80 9.41 -6.80
N ASP A 29 -8.17 9.30 -5.63
CA ASP A 29 -6.86 8.68 -5.46
C ASP A 29 -6.82 7.77 -4.22
N GLY A 30 -6.10 6.66 -4.35
CA GLY A 30 -6.05 5.59 -3.36
C GLY A 30 -7.37 4.83 -3.20
N VAL A 31 -7.51 4.15 -2.06
CA VAL A 31 -8.68 3.35 -1.70
C VAL A 31 -9.48 4.02 -0.57
N ALA A 32 -10.81 3.80 -0.57
CA ALA A 32 -11.72 4.34 0.42
C ALA A 32 -11.37 3.91 1.85
N MET A 33 -10.94 4.85 2.69
CA MET A 33 -10.76 4.59 4.12
C MET A 33 -12.11 4.17 4.74
N GLY A 34 -12.12 3.08 5.49
CA GLY A 34 -13.35 2.52 6.10
C GLY A 34 -14.12 1.53 5.22
N SER A 35 -13.76 1.36 3.94
CA SER A 35 -14.30 0.25 3.14
C SER A 35 -13.68 -1.07 3.61
N PRO A 36 -14.49 -2.14 3.83
CA PRO A 36 -13.97 -3.45 4.25
C PRO A 36 -12.99 -4.09 3.26
N VAL A 37 -13.05 -3.68 1.99
CA VAL A 37 -12.22 -4.22 0.90
C VAL A 37 -10.87 -3.50 0.81
N SER A 38 -10.81 -2.24 1.24
CA SER A 38 -9.62 -1.38 1.08
C SER A 38 -8.35 -1.93 1.74
N PRO A 39 -8.38 -2.47 2.98
CA PRO A 39 -7.17 -2.99 3.61
C PRO A 39 -6.52 -4.12 2.82
N ILE A 40 -7.34 -5.03 2.28
CA ILE A 40 -6.85 -6.19 1.51
C ILE A 40 -6.21 -5.73 0.21
N VAL A 41 -6.82 -4.77 -0.48
CA VAL A 41 -6.32 -4.27 -1.77
C VAL A 41 -5.07 -3.43 -1.58
N ALA A 42 -5.02 -2.61 -0.52
CA ALA A 42 -3.82 -1.89 -0.14
C ALA A 42 -2.67 -2.85 0.18
N ASP A 43 -2.94 -3.93 0.93
CA ASP A 43 -1.91 -4.91 1.29
C ASP A 43 -1.34 -5.65 0.07
N ILE A 44 -2.20 -6.09 -0.86
CA ILE A 44 -1.77 -6.71 -2.13
C ILE A 44 -0.93 -5.75 -2.97
N PHE A 45 -1.34 -4.49 -3.07
CA PHE A 45 -0.58 -3.48 -3.80
C PHE A 45 0.79 -3.25 -3.17
N MET A 46 0.83 -3.10 -1.84
CA MET A 46 2.08 -2.87 -1.10
C MET A 46 3.01 -4.08 -1.17
N GLU A 47 2.50 -5.31 -1.15
CA GLU A 47 3.32 -6.52 -1.32
C GLU A 47 4.05 -6.55 -2.68
N ASP A 48 3.34 -6.30 -3.78
CA ASP A 48 3.94 -6.23 -5.12
C ASP A 48 4.92 -5.05 -5.26
N PHE A 49 4.59 -3.91 -4.66
CA PHE A 49 5.48 -2.74 -4.63
C PHE A 49 6.78 -3.02 -3.86
N GLU A 50 6.66 -3.59 -2.66
CA GLU A 50 7.79 -3.89 -1.78
C GLU A 50 8.69 -4.98 -2.35
N GLU A 51 8.12 -6.02 -2.96
CA GLU A 51 8.91 -7.06 -3.62
C GLU A 51 9.83 -6.43 -4.67
N LYS A 52 9.29 -5.54 -5.51
CA LYS A 52 10.06 -4.83 -6.54
C LYS A 52 11.09 -3.88 -5.93
N ALA A 53 10.72 -3.12 -4.91
CA ALA A 53 11.61 -2.18 -4.23
C ALA A 53 12.78 -2.91 -3.55
N LEU A 54 12.51 -4.02 -2.85
CA LEU A 54 13.51 -4.81 -2.15
C LEU A 54 14.44 -5.58 -3.10
N LEU A 55 13.91 -6.09 -4.21
CA LEU A 55 14.71 -6.78 -5.24
C LEU A 55 15.66 -5.82 -5.97
N THR A 56 15.24 -4.57 -6.19
CA THR A 56 16.04 -3.57 -6.90
C THR A 56 16.93 -2.74 -5.98
N SER A 57 16.72 -2.80 -4.67
CA SER A 57 17.50 -2.04 -3.70
C SER A 57 18.97 -2.46 -3.68
N PRO A 58 19.92 -1.50 -3.70
CA PRO A 58 21.33 -1.78 -3.51
C PRO A 58 21.65 -2.24 -2.07
N ILE A 59 20.70 -2.08 -1.15
CA ILE A 59 20.83 -2.41 0.26
C ILE A 59 19.84 -3.54 0.57
N ASN A 60 20.37 -4.74 0.73
CA ASN A 60 19.57 -5.89 1.11
C ASN A 60 19.42 -5.96 2.64
N PRO A 61 18.20 -5.78 3.19
CA PRO A 61 17.99 -5.85 4.63
C PRO A 61 18.13 -7.28 5.17
N LYS A 62 18.71 -7.42 6.35
CA LYS A 62 18.78 -8.71 7.05
C LYS A 62 17.40 -9.18 7.51
N PHE A 63 16.52 -8.23 7.78
CA PHE A 63 15.14 -8.46 8.16
C PHE A 63 14.30 -7.29 7.66
N TYR A 64 13.14 -7.60 7.08
CA TYR A 64 12.13 -6.64 6.67
C TYR A 64 10.76 -7.23 6.97
N LYS A 65 9.92 -6.49 7.70
CA LYS A 65 8.52 -6.82 7.94
C LYS A 65 7.69 -5.54 7.90
N ARG A 66 6.49 -5.65 7.34
CA ARG A 66 5.48 -4.59 7.37
C ARG A 66 4.27 -5.02 8.19
N TYR A 67 3.66 -4.06 8.88
CA TYR A 67 2.36 -4.17 9.51
C TYR A 67 1.50 -2.98 9.05
N VAL A 68 0.55 -3.24 8.15
CA VAL A 68 -0.28 -2.22 7.49
C VAL A 68 0.60 -1.15 6.83
N ASP A 69 0.78 0.01 7.46
CA ASP A 69 1.58 1.13 6.95
C ASP A 69 2.98 1.21 7.62
N ASP A 70 3.20 0.49 8.72
CA ASP A 70 4.44 0.52 9.48
C ASP A 70 5.43 -0.54 9.00
N THR A 71 6.71 -0.17 8.88
CA THR A 71 7.77 -1.11 8.50
C THR A 71 8.82 -1.24 9.60
N PHE A 72 9.34 -2.46 9.76
CA PHE A 72 10.44 -2.79 10.67
C PHE A 72 11.55 -3.49 9.89
N THR A 73 12.73 -2.86 9.90
CA THR A 73 13.87 -3.28 9.07
C THR A 73 15.16 -3.34 9.87
N ILE A 74 15.97 -4.38 9.65
CA ILE A 74 17.32 -4.51 10.22
C ILE A 74 18.35 -4.41 9.11
N ILE A 75 19.17 -3.37 9.14
CA ILE A 75 20.25 -3.08 8.18
C ILE A 75 21.52 -2.62 8.89
N PRO A 76 22.70 -2.69 8.24
CA PRO A 76 23.94 -2.09 8.73
C PRO A 76 23.81 -0.57 8.94
N LEU A 77 24.40 -0.06 10.02
CA LEU A 77 24.28 1.35 10.43
C LEU A 77 24.76 2.34 9.36
N ASP A 78 25.84 2.00 8.67
CA ASP A 78 26.42 2.78 7.57
C ASP A 78 25.49 2.89 6.35
N LYS A 79 24.51 2.00 6.24
CA LYS A 79 23.55 1.95 5.13
C LYS A 79 22.20 2.58 5.46
N VAL A 80 21.95 2.95 6.72
CA VAL A 80 20.66 3.49 7.18
C VAL A 80 20.26 4.72 6.38
N THR A 81 21.16 5.70 6.28
CA THR A 81 20.91 6.96 5.56
C THR A 81 20.55 6.72 4.09
N ALA A 82 21.30 5.86 3.41
CA ALA A 82 21.06 5.54 2.01
C ALA A 82 19.73 4.77 1.80
N PHE A 83 19.38 3.88 2.73
CA PHE A 83 18.11 3.14 2.68
C PHE A 83 16.90 4.04 2.94
N PHE A 84 17.00 4.99 3.87
CA PHE A 84 15.93 5.95 4.12
C PHE A 84 15.69 6.86 2.91
N PHE A 85 16.74 7.42 2.31
CA PHE A 85 16.58 8.29 1.14
C PHE A 85 16.20 7.55 -0.14
N ALA A 86 16.55 6.27 -0.28
CA ALA A 86 16.12 5.44 -1.41
C ALA A 86 14.64 5.04 -1.35
N ASN A 87 14.01 5.15 -0.18
CA ASN A 87 12.62 4.74 0.06
C ASN A 87 11.69 5.93 0.40
N GLN A 88 12.14 7.18 0.23
CA GLN A 88 11.26 8.35 0.26
C GLN A 88 10.69 8.55 -1.14
N TRP A 89 9.49 8.01 -1.36
CA TRP A 89 8.66 8.22 -2.55
C TRP A 89 7.49 9.13 -2.21
#